data_AF-A0AA38VUE8-F1
#
_entry.id   AF-A0AA38VUE8-F1
#
_cell.length_a   1.000
_cell.length_b   1.000
_cell.length_c   1.000
_cell.angle_alpha   90.00
_cell.angle_beta   90.00
_cell.angle_gamma   90.00
#
_symmetry.space_group_name_H-M   'P 1'
#
loop_
_entity.id
_entity.type
_entity.pdbx_description
1 polymer ?
#
loop_
_entity_poly.entity_id
_entity_poly.type
_entity_poly.pdbx_seq_one_letter_code
_entity_poly.pdbx_strand_id
1 'polypeptide(L)'
;MGGKVWSRDEERVFWLEVIPRSPKRIGVDKARPKEEWDDLAVWMRLRMGEKALREYTGLMLFEHYFQNSRNRKYSPNGGKWARAYAKKAAEEAAKSSARPPRVKEEQIPTLSCETAYQEKPTLVRATPADNIHRTS
;
A
#
# COMPACT_ATOMS: atom_id res chain seq x y z
N MET A 1 -20.42 -26.00 -5.20
CA MET A 1 -20.31 -24.60 -4.72
C MET A 1 -21.53 -23.79 -5.16
N GLY A 2 -22.75 -24.26 -4.86
CA GLY A 2 -24.01 -23.60 -5.22
C GLY A 2 -24.55 -22.73 -4.08
N GLY A 3 -23.66 -21.93 -3.46
CA GLY A 3 -23.98 -21.07 -2.33
C GLY A 3 -24.53 -19.72 -2.79
N LYS A 4 -25.46 -19.17 -2.01
CA LYS A 4 -26.18 -17.89 -2.18
C LYS A 4 -25.41 -16.84 -2.99
N VAL A 5 -25.91 -16.53 -4.19
CA VAL A 5 -25.32 -15.54 -5.10
C VAL A 5 -25.22 -14.18 -4.41
N TRP A 6 -24.10 -13.48 -4.59
CA TRP A 6 -23.91 -12.11 -4.13
C TRP A 6 -24.87 -11.17 -4.85
N SER A 7 -25.67 -10.42 -4.09
CA SER A 7 -26.60 -9.46 -4.66
C SER A 7 -25.83 -8.32 -5.33
N ARG A 8 -26.50 -7.58 -6.21
CA ARG A 8 -25.89 -6.44 -6.90
C ARG A 8 -25.40 -5.35 -5.92
N ASP A 9 -26.08 -5.17 -4.80
CA ASP A 9 -25.70 -4.20 -3.77
C ASP A 9 -24.48 -4.68 -2.99
N GLU A 10 -24.43 -5.96 -2.63
CA GLU A 10 -23.27 -6.57 -1.97
C GLU A 10 -22.02 -6.46 -2.86
N GLU A 11 -22.16 -6.77 -4.16
CA GLU A 11 -21.09 -6.63 -5.14
C GLU A 11 -20.62 -5.18 -5.25
N ARG A 12 -21.56 -4.23 -5.30
CA ARG A 12 -21.22 -2.80 -5.37
C ARG A 12 -20.38 -2.38 -4.16
N VAL A 13 -20.84 -2.68 -2.94
CA VAL A 13 -20.13 -2.31 -1.70
C VAL A 13 -18.78 -3.02 -1.64
N PHE A 14 -18.74 -4.30 -2.00
CA PHE A 14 -17.51 -5.08 -2.03
C PHE A 14 -16.45 -4.45 -2.94
N TRP A 15 -16.76 -4.21 -4.21
CA TRP A 15 -15.77 -3.72 -5.17
C TRP A 15 -15.41 -2.25 -4.99
N LEU A 16 -16.38 -1.41 -4.64
CA LEU A 16 -16.18 0.05 -4.59
C LEU A 16 -15.73 0.55 -3.22
N GLU A 17 -16.00 -0.18 -2.14
CA GLU A 17 -15.73 0.28 -0.78
C GLU A 17 -14.79 -0.67 -0.02
N VAL A 18 -14.99 -1.99 -0.10
CA VAL A 18 -14.14 -2.97 0.61
C VAL A 18 -12.78 -3.14 -0.05
N ILE A 19 -12.72 -3.43 -1.36
CA ILE A 19 -11.46 -3.68 -2.07
C ILE A 19 -10.45 -2.52 -1.95
N PRO A 20 -10.85 -1.25 -2.08
CA PRO A 20 -9.93 -0.12 -1.89
C PRO A 20 -9.29 -0.01 -0.50
N ARG A 21 -9.93 -0.58 0.54
CA ARG A 21 -9.39 -0.61 1.92
C ARG A 21 -8.60 -1.89 2.22
N SER A 22 -8.86 -2.94 1.43
CA SER A 22 -8.31 -4.28 1.61
C SER A 22 -6.78 -4.38 1.44
N PRO A 23 -6.20 -5.55 1.79
CA PRO A 23 -4.83 -5.90 1.42
C PRO A 23 -4.57 -5.87 -0.09
N LYS A 24 -5.62 -5.87 -0.92
CA LYS A 24 -5.56 -5.91 -2.39
C LYS A 24 -5.83 -4.55 -3.05
N ARG A 25 -5.72 -3.46 -2.30
CA ARG A 25 -5.82 -2.10 -2.83
C ARG A 25 -4.75 -1.77 -3.88
N ILE A 26 -5.09 -0.91 -4.85
CA ILE A 26 -4.25 -0.57 -6.00
C ILE A 26 -4.23 0.94 -6.28
N GLY A 27 -3.14 1.43 -6.88
CA GLY A 27 -2.98 2.85 -7.22
C GLY A 27 -3.16 3.77 -6.02
N VAL A 28 -3.95 4.83 -6.20
CA VAL A 28 -4.26 5.87 -5.20
C VAL A 28 -4.82 5.31 -3.89
N ASP A 29 -5.49 4.16 -3.93
CA ASP A 29 -6.11 3.55 -2.76
C ASP A 29 -5.04 3.05 -1.76
N LYS A 30 -3.80 2.81 -2.21
CA LYS A 30 -2.67 2.43 -1.35
C LYS A 30 -2.28 3.50 -0.33
N ALA A 31 -2.66 4.76 -0.55
CA ALA A 31 -2.42 5.86 0.39
C ALA A 31 -3.25 5.74 1.68
N ARG A 32 -4.34 4.96 1.65
CA ARG A 32 -5.18 4.71 2.82
C ARG A 32 -4.58 3.59 3.68
N PRO A 33 -4.83 3.61 5.01
CA PRO A 33 -4.45 2.51 5.90
C PRO A 33 -5.02 1.18 5.39
N LYS A 34 -4.20 0.13 5.52
CA LYS A 34 -4.64 -1.24 5.22
C LYS A 34 -5.58 -1.68 6.34
N GLU A 35 -6.74 -2.19 5.97
CA GLU A 35 -7.63 -2.93 6.87
C GLU A 35 -7.52 -4.43 6.57
N GLU A 36 -7.60 -5.29 7.60
CA GLU A 36 -7.62 -6.73 7.42
C GLU A 36 -9.02 -7.21 6.99
N TRP A 37 -9.11 -8.42 6.44
CA TRP A 37 -10.36 -8.92 5.89
C TRP A 37 -11.47 -9.07 6.94
N ASP A 38 -11.13 -9.40 8.19
CA ASP A 38 -12.11 -9.56 9.26
C ASP A 38 -12.71 -8.21 9.67
N ASP A 39 -11.90 -7.16 9.78
CA ASP A 39 -12.38 -5.79 10.03
C ASP A 39 -13.29 -5.32 8.91
N LEU A 40 -12.91 -5.62 7.66
CA LEU A 40 -13.72 -5.30 6.49
C LEU A 40 -15.03 -6.07 6.42
N ALA A 41 -15.10 -7.27 6.99
CA ALA A 41 -16.34 -8.04 7.09
C ALA A 41 -17.31 -7.38 8.08
N VAL A 42 -16.80 -6.94 9.23
CA VAL A 42 -17.58 -6.15 10.20
C VAL A 42 -18.05 -4.85 9.55
N TRP A 43 -17.15 -4.14 8.86
CA TRP A 43 -17.46 -2.90 8.17
C TRP A 43 -18.50 -3.09 7.07
N MET A 44 -18.38 -4.14 6.24
CA MET A 44 -19.35 -4.44 5.18
C MET A 44 -20.72 -4.78 5.76
N ARG A 45 -20.77 -5.52 6.88
CA ARG A 45 -22.01 -5.81 7.60
C ARG A 45 -22.69 -4.52 8.06
N LEU A 46 -21.94 -3.63 8.70
CA LEU A 46 -22.46 -2.32 9.13
C LEU A 46 -22.94 -1.47 7.95
N ARG A 47 -22.20 -1.49 6.84
CA ARG A 47 -22.53 -0.74 5.64
C ARG A 47 -23.79 -1.23 4.95
N MET A 48 -24.00 -2.54 4.92
CA MET A 48 -25.19 -3.17 4.33
C MET A 48 -26.42 -3.03 5.24
N GLY A 49 -26.23 -3.03 6.56
CA GLY A 49 -27.30 -2.91 7.54
C GLY A 49 -28.39 -3.97 7.32
N GLU A 50 -29.64 -3.56 7.28
CA GLU A 50 -30.79 -4.44 7.03
C GLU A 50 -30.77 -5.14 5.66
N LYS A 51 -29.98 -4.63 4.71
CA LYS A 51 -29.81 -5.25 3.39
C LYS A 51 -28.78 -6.38 3.39
N ALA A 52 -28.12 -6.65 4.53
CA ALA A 52 -27.18 -7.74 4.66
C ALA A 52 -27.91 -9.08 4.53
N LEU A 53 -27.70 -9.77 3.41
CA LEU A 53 -28.35 -11.05 3.16
C LEU A 53 -27.62 -12.23 3.83
N ARG A 54 -26.42 -12.01 4.36
CA ARG A 54 -25.58 -13.02 4.96
C ARG A 54 -24.70 -12.41 6.06
N GLU A 55 -24.19 -13.28 6.91
CA GLU A 55 -23.12 -12.92 7.84
C GLU A 55 -21.81 -12.92 7.07
N TYR A 56 -21.17 -11.75 7.00
CA TYR A 56 -19.89 -11.60 6.31
C TYR A 56 -18.76 -12.06 7.23
N THR A 57 -17.83 -12.85 6.69
CA THR A 57 -16.58 -13.25 7.34
C THR A 57 -15.40 -12.82 6.48
N GLY A 58 -14.23 -12.58 7.08
CA GLY A 58 -13.04 -12.17 6.33
C GLY A 58 -12.60 -13.22 5.32
N LEU A 59 -12.70 -14.51 5.69
CA LEU A 59 -12.43 -15.61 4.76
C LEU A 59 -13.34 -15.56 3.53
N MET A 60 -14.64 -15.31 3.71
CA MET A 60 -15.58 -15.23 2.60
C MET A 60 -15.29 -14.04 1.67
N LEU A 61 -14.92 -12.87 2.21
CA LEU A 61 -14.49 -11.73 1.41
C LEU A 61 -13.24 -12.05 0.59
N PHE A 62 -12.25 -12.69 1.22
CA PHE A 62 -11.01 -13.10 0.57
C PHE A 62 -11.26 -14.11 -0.55
N GLU A 63 -12.05 -15.15 -0.29
CA GLU A 63 -12.40 -16.16 -1.29
C GLU A 63 -13.17 -15.55 -2.46
N HIS A 64 -14.14 -14.67 -2.17
CA HIS A 64 -14.89 -13.96 -3.20
C HIS A 64 -13.98 -13.13 -4.10
N TYR A 65 -13.04 -12.37 -3.51
CA TYR A 65 -12.01 -11.67 -4.27
C TYR A 65 -11.21 -12.63 -5.15
N PHE A 66 -10.71 -13.72 -4.56
CA PHE A 66 -9.80 -14.65 -5.23
C PHE A 66 -10.48 -15.35 -6.42
N GLN A 67 -11.72 -15.78 -6.26
CA GLN A 67 -12.51 -16.41 -7.32
C GLN A 67 -12.78 -15.44 -8.48
N ASN A 68 -13.14 -14.18 -8.18
CA ASN A 68 -13.44 -13.19 -9.21
C ASN A 68 -12.18 -12.66 -9.91
N SER A 69 -11.10 -12.41 -9.17
CA SER A 69 -9.89 -11.78 -9.69
C SER A 69 -8.96 -12.78 -10.38
N ARG A 70 -8.70 -13.94 -9.75
CA ARG A 70 -7.69 -14.89 -10.24
C ARG A 70 -8.27 -15.94 -11.18
N ASN A 71 -9.43 -16.48 -10.83
CA ASN A 71 -10.06 -17.55 -11.64
C ASN A 71 -10.89 -17.00 -12.81
N ARG A 72 -11.08 -15.67 -12.90
CA ARG A 72 -11.97 -14.96 -13.84
C ARG A 72 -13.38 -15.57 -13.90
N LYS A 73 -13.79 -16.27 -12.84
CA LYS A 73 -15.15 -16.79 -12.65
C LYS A 73 -15.95 -15.67 -11.98
N TYR A 74 -16.29 -14.68 -12.78
CA TYR A 74 -16.99 -13.50 -12.28
C TYR A 74 -18.35 -13.91 -11.73
N SER A 75 -18.72 -13.30 -10.61
CA SER A 75 -20.06 -13.47 -10.09
C SER A 75 -21.08 -12.91 -11.10
N PRO A 76 -22.30 -13.47 -11.14
CA PRO A 76 -23.33 -13.05 -12.10
C PRO A 76 -23.62 -11.55 -12.05
N ASN A 77 -23.60 -10.97 -10.85
CA ASN A 77 -23.93 -9.57 -10.61
C ASN A 77 -22.70 -8.65 -10.55
N GLY A 78 -21.53 -9.21 -10.24
CA GLY A 78 -20.29 -8.48 -9.91
C GLY A 78 -19.34 -8.26 -11.08
N GLY A 79 -19.53 -8.97 -12.20
CA GLY A 79 -18.54 -9.03 -13.27
C GLY A 79 -18.15 -7.70 -13.89
N LYS A 80 -19.00 -6.68 -13.89
CA LYS A 80 -18.62 -5.33 -14.37
C LYS A 80 -17.56 -4.67 -13.49
N TRP A 81 -17.68 -4.80 -12.16
CA TRP A 81 -16.73 -4.18 -11.22
C TRP A 81 -15.45 -4.97 -11.12
N ALA A 82 -15.54 -6.31 -11.11
CA ALA A 82 -14.38 -7.19 -11.13
C ALA A 82 -13.50 -6.95 -12.38
N ARG A 83 -14.11 -6.79 -13.57
CA ARG A 83 -13.40 -6.45 -14.81
C ARG A 83 -12.76 -5.07 -14.76
N ALA A 84 -13.48 -4.07 -14.24
CA ALA A 84 -12.93 -2.72 -14.07
C ALA A 84 -11.72 -2.72 -13.12
N TYR A 85 -11.81 -3.45 -12.01
CA TYR A 85 -10.70 -3.64 -11.08
C TYR A 85 -9.52 -4.34 -11.76
N ALA A 86 -9.75 -5.41 -12.50
CA ALA A 86 -8.68 -6.13 -13.21
C ALA A 86 -7.97 -5.24 -14.25
N LYS A 87 -8.71 -4.41 -14.98
CA LYS A 87 -8.14 -3.41 -15.90
C LYS A 87 -7.26 -2.41 -15.16
N LYS A 88 -7.76 -1.81 -14.08
CA LYS A 88 -7.00 -0.87 -13.23
C LYS A 88 -5.74 -1.53 -12.67
N ALA A 89 -5.83 -2.78 -12.21
CA ALA A 89 -4.68 -3.52 -11.69
C ALA A 89 -3.61 -3.77 -12.75
N ALA A 90 -4.01 -4.10 -13.99
CA ALA A 90 -3.09 -4.29 -15.11
C ALA A 90 -2.39 -2.98 -15.51
N GLU A 91 -3.13 -1.86 -15.55
CA GLU A 91 -2.58 -0.53 -15.83
C GLU A 91 -1.55 -0.11 -14.77
N GLU A 92 -1.86 -0.31 -13.48
CA GLU A 92 -0.94 0.00 -12.40
C GLU A 92 0.32 -0.90 -12.43
N ALA A 93 0.16 -2.18 -12.76
CA ALA A 93 1.30 -3.07 -12.97
C ALA A 93 2.18 -2.61 -14.15
N ALA A 94 1.57 -2.21 -15.27
CA ALA A 94 2.29 -1.67 -16.42
C ALA A 94 3.06 -0.39 -16.08
N LYS A 95 2.45 0.54 -15.33
CA LYS A 95 3.12 1.76 -14.83
C LYS A 95 4.31 1.43 -13.93
N SER A 96 4.17 0.45 -13.03
CA SER A 96 5.28 0.03 -12.16
C SER A 96 6.41 -0.68 -12.90
N SER A 97 6.12 -1.31 -14.05
CA SER A 97 7.10 -1.99 -14.90
C SER A 97 7.71 -1.06 -15.95
N ALA A 98 7.10 0.09 -16.23
CA ALA A 98 7.64 1.09 -17.14
C ALA A 98 8.87 1.74 -16.50
N ARG A 99 10.04 1.16 -16.79
CA ARG A 99 11.37 1.74 -16.54
C ARG A 99 11.38 3.18 -17.08
N PRO A 100 11.89 4.19 -16.35
CA PRO A 100 12.02 5.53 -16.91
C PRO A 100 12.86 5.46 -18.21
N PRO A 101 12.55 6.26 -19.24
CA PRO A 101 13.41 6.33 -20.41
C PRO A 101 14.82 6.65 -19.94
N ARG A 102 15.80 5.87 -20.41
CA ARG A 102 17.22 6.10 -20.17
C ARG A 102 17.54 7.48 -20.72
N VAL A 103 17.63 8.49 -19.85
CA VAL A 103 18.13 9.80 -20.24
C VAL A 103 19.55 9.55 -20.74
N LYS A 104 19.80 9.82 -22.02
CA LYS A 104 21.17 9.82 -22.53
C LYS A 104 21.86 10.98 -21.82
N GLU A 105 22.93 10.65 -21.11
CA GLU A 105 23.79 11.59 -20.42
C GLU A 105 24.47 12.46 -21.48
N GLU A 106 23.83 13.55 -21.88
CA GLU A 106 24.47 14.59 -22.69
C GLU A 106 25.32 15.45 -21.77
N GLN A 107 26.61 15.46 -22.07
CA GLN A 107 27.68 16.23 -21.46
C GLN A 107 27.21 17.65 -21.08
N ILE A 108 27.13 17.94 -19.78
CA ILE A 108 27.11 19.32 -19.29
C ILE A 108 28.58 19.74 -19.13
N PRO A 109 29.04 20.83 -19.77
CA PRO A 109 30.41 21.29 -19.64
C PRO A 109 30.67 21.73 -18.19
N THR A 110 31.70 21.15 -17.59
CA THR A 110 32.24 21.53 -16.29
C THR A 110 32.74 22.97 -16.33
N LEU A 111 31.98 23.89 -15.75
CA LEU A 111 32.47 25.20 -15.35
C LEU A 111 32.85 25.14 -13.87
N SER A 112 34.16 25.29 -13.65
CA SER A 112 34.85 25.39 -12.37
C SER A 112 34.18 26.36 -11.40
N CYS A 113 34.06 25.95 -10.15
CA CYS A 113 33.90 26.86 -9.01
C CYS A 113 34.90 26.46 -7.93
N GLU A 114 36.18 26.70 -8.22
CA GLU A 114 37.17 26.91 -7.18
C GLU A 114 36.79 28.19 -6.43
N THR A 115 36.52 28.10 -5.14
CA THR A 115 37.10 28.97 -4.10
C THR A 115 36.62 28.60 -2.69
N ALA A 116 37.61 28.38 -1.83
CA ALA A 116 37.62 28.65 -0.39
C ALA A 116 36.63 27.89 0.53
N TYR A 117 37.10 26.78 1.11
CA TYR A 117 36.78 26.45 2.51
C TYR A 117 38.05 26.49 3.34
N GLN A 118 38.21 27.61 4.05
CA GLN A 118 39.26 27.85 5.04
C GLN A 118 39.00 27.06 6.33
N GLU A 119 40.06 26.36 6.74
CA GLU A 119 40.59 26.11 8.09
C GLU A 119 39.64 25.89 9.29
N LYS A 120 39.79 24.71 9.90
CA LYS A 120 39.19 24.31 11.19
C LYS A 120 40.02 24.87 12.35
N PRO A 121 39.44 25.54 13.36
CA PRO A 121 40.16 25.86 14.58
C PRO A 121 40.25 24.65 15.52
N THR A 122 41.45 24.46 16.04
CA THR A 122 41.85 23.50 17.07
C THR A 122 41.21 23.83 18.42
N LEU A 123 40.79 22.82 19.19
CA LEU A 123 40.65 22.96 20.64
C LEU A 123 41.29 21.79 21.37
N VAL A 124 42.39 22.13 22.03
CA VAL A 124 43.25 21.32 22.90
C VAL A 124 42.48 21.03 24.19
N ARG A 125 42.44 19.77 24.65
CA ARG A 125 41.93 19.44 25.99
C ARG A 125 43.11 19.09 26.89
N ALA A 126 43.32 19.96 27.88
CA ALA A 126 44.34 19.85 28.92
C ALA A 126 44.08 18.69 29.90
N THR A 127 45.17 18.19 30.48
CA THR A 127 45.24 17.29 31.63
C THR A 127 44.71 17.95 32.91
N PRO A 128 44.48 17.15 33.97
CA PRO A 128 45.24 17.44 35.19
C PRO A 128 45.80 16.17 35.86
N ALA A 129 46.99 16.33 36.44
CA ALA A 129 47.67 15.37 37.29
C ALA A 129 47.43 15.70 38.78
N ASP A 130 47.43 14.63 39.58
CA ASP A 130 47.82 14.49 41.00
C ASP A 130 47.09 15.27 42.11
N ASN A 131 46.56 14.54 43.10
CA ASN A 131 47.10 14.62 44.47
C ASN A 131 46.78 13.38 45.32
N ILE A 132 47.74 13.11 46.19
CA ILE A 132 47.98 12.00 47.12
C ILE A 132 47.15 12.23 48.38
N HIS A 133 46.65 11.18 49.06
CA HIS A 133 46.73 11.12 50.52
C HIS A 133 46.72 9.69 51.06
N ARG A 134 47.63 9.51 52.01
CA ARG A 134 48.06 8.37 52.80
C ARG A 134 47.37 8.42 54.16
N THR A 135 46.70 7.33 54.57
CA THR A 135 46.36 6.90 55.95
C THR A 135 45.74 5.49 55.81
N SER A 136 46.09 4.42 56.51
CA SER A 136 46.79 4.21 57.80
C SER A 136 47.57 2.90 57.75
#